data_AF-X1Q6W7-F1
#
_entry.id   AF-X1Q6W7-F1
#
_cell.length_a   1.000
_cell.length_b   1.000
_cell.length_c   1.000
_cell.angle_alpha   90.00
_cell.angle_beta   90.00
_cell.angle_gamma   90.00
#
_symmetry.space_group_name_H-M   'P 1'
#
loop_
_entity.id
_entity.type
_entity.pdbx_description
1 polymer ?
#
loop_
_entity_poly.entity_id
_entity_poly.type
_entity_poly.pdbx_seq_one_letter_code
_entity_poly.pdbx_strand_id
1 'polypeptide(L)'
;MVRAVIEYKAIKYINKLIDGKEFCENYPIQGFEPYLNQRVNLIIPDGYNVNIESYNPEYIEYALSFSPRIERVKDGIKYTWEFNNVPEIISEPSMSPYIEITPYICISSLDDWQEVYNWWGNLVVDKVN
;
A
#
# COMPACT_ATOMS: atom_id res chain seq x y z
N MET A 1 12.19 -2.94 33.46
CA MET A 1 11.57 -2.74 32.13
C MET A 1 10.09 -3.07 32.27
N VAL A 2 9.21 -2.07 32.20
CA VAL A 2 7.76 -2.30 32.26
C VAL A 2 7.33 -2.69 30.84
N ARG A 3 6.71 -3.86 30.71
CA ARG A 3 6.09 -4.28 29.44
C ARG A 3 4.63 -3.86 29.49
N ALA A 4 4.26 -2.93 28.62
CA ALA A 4 2.88 -2.52 28.42
C ALA A 4 2.47 -2.90 26.99
N VAL A 5 1.22 -3.29 26.81
CA VAL A 5 0.63 -3.54 25.49
C VAL A 5 -0.34 -2.41 25.21
N ILE A 6 -0.19 -1.76 24.05
CA ILE A 6 -1.12 -0.75 23.56
C ILE A 6 -2.05 -1.43 22.57
N GLU A 7 -3.34 -1.45 22.90
CA GLU A 7 -4.39 -1.91 21.98
C GLU A 7 -5.17 -0.69 21.49
N TYR A 8 -5.29 -0.54 20.17
CA TYR A 8 -6.04 0.55 19.57
C TYR A 8 -6.63 0.15 18.22
N LYS A 9 -7.69 0.88 17.84
CA LYS A 9 -8.29 0.83 16.50
C LYS A 9 -8.47 2.25 15.98
N ALA A 10 -7.86 2.53 14.83
CA ALA A 10 -8.03 3.79 14.12
C ALA A 10 -8.76 3.55 12.79
N ILE A 11 -9.60 4.50 12.39
CA ILE A 11 -10.31 4.45 11.10
C ILE A 11 -10.14 5.82 10.43
N LYS A 12 -9.74 5.82 9.17
CA LYS A 12 -9.62 7.02 8.33
C LYS A 12 -10.65 6.92 7.20
N TYR A 13 -11.35 8.02 6.95
CA TYR A 13 -12.28 8.16 5.83
C TYR A 13 -11.76 9.23 4.87
N ILE A 14 -11.89 8.98 3.57
CA ILE A 14 -11.57 9.92 2.51
C ILE A 14 -12.84 10.12 1.68
N ASN A 15 -13.27 11.37 1.51
CA ASN A 15 -14.53 11.71 0.84
C ASN A 15 -14.36 12.04 -0.65
N LYS A 16 -13.11 12.18 -1.12
CA LYS A 16 -12.80 12.51 -2.51
C LYS A 16 -11.53 11.78 -2.94
N LEU A 17 -11.65 11.02 -4.02
CA LEU A 17 -10.56 10.33 -4.68
C LEU A 17 -9.86 11.24 -5.70
N ILE A 18 -8.72 10.80 -6.22
CA ILE A 18 -8.03 11.46 -7.34
C ILE A 18 -9.03 11.48 -8.50
N ASP A 19 -9.21 12.63 -9.13
CA ASP A 19 -10.21 12.85 -10.20
C ASP A 19 -11.65 12.33 -9.91
N GLY A 20 -12.00 12.15 -8.63
CA GLY A 20 -13.32 11.65 -8.20
C GLY A 20 -13.51 10.13 -8.24
N LYS A 21 -12.57 9.36 -8.82
CA LYS A 21 -12.64 7.90 -8.96
C LYS A 21 -11.29 7.22 -8.68
N GLU A 22 -10.20 7.85 -9.03
CA GLU A 22 -8.90 7.21 -9.08
C GLU A 22 -8.22 7.14 -7.71
N PHE A 23 -7.49 6.07 -7.44
CA PHE A 23 -6.65 5.95 -6.26
C PHE A 23 -5.30 5.32 -6.62
N CYS A 24 -4.29 5.67 -5.83
CA CYS A 24 -2.97 5.07 -5.90
C CYS A 24 -2.38 5.09 -4.49
N GLU A 25 -2.00 3.92 -3.97
CA GLU A 25 -1.52 3.74 -2.61
C GLU A 25 -0.35 2.75 -2.59
N ASN A 26 0.69 3.10 -1.83
CA ASN A 26 1.77 2.18 -1.50
C ASN A 26 1.63 1.76 -0.05
N TYR A 27 1.49 0.46 0.19
CA TYR A 27 1.38 -0.13 1.52
C TYR A 27 2.67 -0.87 1.89
N PRO A 28 3.55 -0.27 2.71
CA PRO A 28 4.77 -0.92 3.15
C PRO A 28 4.46 -2.06 4.12
N ILE A 29 5.20 -3.15 4.01
CA ILE A 29 5.00 -4.35 4.84
C ILE A 29 6.05 -4.51 5.95
N GLN A 30 7.01 -3.59 6.03
CA GLN A 30 8.04 -3.54 7.08
C GLN A 30 8.14 -2.11 7.65
N GLY A 31 8.37 -1.97 8.96
CA GLY A 31 8.53 -0.67 9.63
C GLY A 31 9.68 -0.66 10.62
N PHE A 32 9.84 0.44 11.36
CA PHE A 32 10.87 0.58 12.42
C PHE A 32 10.57 -0.22 13.69
N GLU A 33 9.40 -0.84 13.77
CA GLU A 33 9.03 -1.79 14.81
C GLU A 33 8.76 -3.14 14.14
N PRO A 34 9.08 -4.27 14.79
CA PRO A 34 8.88 -5.58 14.20
C PRO A 34 7.40 -5.96 14.18
N TYR A 35 6.97 -6.65 13.12
CA TYR A 35 5.60 -7.14 13.00
C TYR A 35 5.57 -8.65 13.23
N LEU A 36 5.00 -9.06 14.37
CA LEU A 36 4.78 -10.48 14.65
C LEU A 36 3.72 -11.07 13.70
N ASN A 37 2.58 -10.38 13.57
CA ASN A 37 1.48 -10.76 12.67
C ASN A 37 0.91 -9.49 12.02
N GLN A 38 1.09 -9.33 10.72
CA GLN A 38 0.47 -8.26 9.94
C GLN A 38 -0.51 -8.87 8.93
N ARG A 39 -1.75 -8.39 8.94
CA ARG A 39 -2.77 -8.77 7.95
C ARG A 39 -3.26 -7.54 7.21
N VAL A 40 -3.16 -7.58 5.89
CA VAL A 40 -3.65 -6.51 5.00
C VAL A 40 -4.89 -7.04 4.29
N ASN A 41 -6.01 -6.31 4.39
CA ASN A 41 -7.23 -6.61 3.65
C ASN A 41 -7.54 -5.45 2.72
N LEU A 42 -7.60 -5.73 1.42
CA LEU A 42 -8.11 -4.80 0.42
C LEU A 42 -9.46 -5.32 -0.08
N ILE A 43 -10.47 -4.46 -0.08
CA ILE A 43 -11.79 -4.79 -0.64
C ILE A 43 -12.04 -3.81 -1.79
N ILE A 44 -12.16 -4.36 -3.00
CA ILE A 44 -12.45 -3.60 -4.20
C ILE A 44 -13.92 -3.81 -4.58
N PRO A 45 -14.72 -2.74 -4.67
CA PRO A 45 -16.12 -2.84 -5.06
C PRO A 45 -16.30 -3.42 -6.47
N ASP A 46 -17.48 -3.96 -6.72
CA ASP A 46 -17.85 -4.37 -8.07
C ASP A 46 -17.80 -3.21 -9.07
N GLY A 47 -17.26 -3.49 -10.27
CA GLY A 47 -17.13 -2.51 -11.34
C GLY A 47 -15.93 -1.56 -11.21
N TYR A 48 -15.08 -1.72 -10.18
CA TYR A 48 -13.81 -1.01 -10.10
C TYR A 48 -12.67 -1.81 -10.73
N ASN A 49 -11.84 -1.11 -11.52
CA ASN A 49 -10.55 -1.64 -11.96
C ASN A 49 -9.53 -1.46 -10.84
N VAL A 50 -8.67 -2.46 -10.68
CA VAL A 50 -7.56 -2.42 -9.72
C VAL A 50 -6.35 -3.12 -10.33
N ASN A 51 -5.22 -2.44 -10.23
CA ASN A 51 -3.88 -2.92 -10.51
C ASN A 51 -3.18 -3.10 -9.17
N ILE A 52 -2.59 -4.28 -8.96
CA ILE A 52 -1.91 -4.64 -7.71
C ILE A 52 -0.55 -5.20 -8.08
N GLU A 53 0.49 -4.49 -7.69
CA GLU A 53 1.88 -4.89 -7.91
C GLU A 53 2.59 -5.00 -6.58
N SER A 54 3.57 -5.88 -6.50
CA SER A 54 4.41 -6.02 -5.31
C SER A 54 5.83 -5.62 -5.63
N TYR A 55 6.43 -4.81 -4.76
CA TYR A 55 7.86 -4.58 -4.76
C TYR A 55 8.49 -5.41 -3.65
N ASN A 56 9.36 -6.34 -4.04
CA ASN A 56 10.21 -7.06 -3.12
C ASN A 56 11.67 -6.73 -3.45
N PRO A 57 12.37 -6.01 -2.58
CA PRO A 57 13.79 -5.82 -2.76
C PRO A 57 14.49 -7.18 -2.61
N GLU A 58 15.19 -7.61 -3.66
CA GLU A 58 15.81 -8.95 -3.74
C GLU A 58 16.88 -9.22 -2.66
N TYR A 59 17.28 -8.21 -1.89
CA TYR A 59 18.25 -8.33 -0.80
C TYR A 59 17.62 -8.71 0.56
N ILE A 60 16.31 -8.91 0.63
CA ILE A 60 15.65 -9.30 1.87
C ILE A 60 15.88 -10.79 2.17
N GLU A 61 16.33 -11.08 3.40
CA GLU A 61 16.67 -12.44 3.84
C GLU A 61 15.49 -13.22 4.47
N TYR A 62 14.36 -12.55 4.75
CA TYR A 62 13.17 -13.19 5.33
C TYR A 62 12.11 -13.50 4.27
N ALA A 63 11.39 -14.61 4.46
CA ALA A 63 10.41 -15.09 3.50
C ALA A 63 9.17 -14.18 3.48
N LEU A 64 8.81 -13.72 2.29
CA LEU A 64 7.60 -12.93 2.03
C LEU A 64 6.76 -13.60 0.94
N SER A 65 5.45 -13.65 1.16
CA SER A 65 4.50 -14.07 0.14
C SER A 65 3.56 -12.92 -0.19
N PHE A 66 3.71 -12.40 -1.41
CA PHE A 66 2.82 -11.37 -1.94
C PHE A 66 1.58 -11.94 -2.63
N SER A 67 1.37 -13.26 -2.58
CA SER A 67 0.19 -13.90 -3.13
C SER A 67 -0.99 -13.75 -2.17
N PRO A 68 -2.02 -12.93 -2.50
CA PRO A 68 -3.18 -12.82 -1.64
C PRO A 68 -4.04 -14.07 -1.69
N ARG A 69 -4.74 -14.35 -0.59
CA ARG A 69 -5.98 -15.11 -0.67
C ARG A 69 -7.06 -14.20 -1.25
N ILE A 70 -7.69 -14.65 -2.33
CA ILE A 70 -8.74 -13.91 -3.04
C ILE A 70 -10.08 -14.56 -2.73
N GLU A 71 -11.06 -13.75 -2.30
CA GLU A 71 -12.41 -14.22 -1.98
C GLU A 71 -13.47 -13.25 -2.52
N ARG A 72 -14.56 -13.82 -3.07
CA ARG A 72 -15.75 -13.04 -3.43
C ARG A 72 -16.49 -12.64 -2.15
N VAL A 73 -16.80 -11.37 -2.00
CA VAL A 73 -17.65 -10.85 -0.92
C VAL A 73 -18.91 -10.23 -1.51
N LYS A 74 -19.86 -9.86 -0.65
CA LYS A 74 -21.20 -9.40 -1.07
C LYS A 74 -21.16 -8.30 -2.14
N ASP A 75 -20.27 -7.32 -1.95
CA ASP A 75 -20.23 -6.10 -2.77
C ASP A 75 -18.88 -5.91 -3.48
N GLY A 76 -18.13 -6.99 -3.73
CA GLY A 76 -16.82 -6.88 -4.37
C GLY A 76 -15.91 -8.10 -4.26
N ILE A 77 -14.61 -7.87 -4.45
CA ILE A 77 -13.55 -8.86 -4.29
C ILE A 77 -12.65 -8.42 -3.13
N LYS A 78 -12.32 -9.36 -2.25
CA LYS A 78 -11.40 -9.15 -1.14
C LYS A 78 -10.08 -9.88 -1.37
N TYR A 79 -8.99 -9.16 -1.18
CA TYR A 79 -7.62 -9.64 -1.20
C TYR A 79 -7.09 -9.61 0.22
N THR A 80 -6.53 -10.73 0.68
CA THR A 80 -5.95 -10.85 2.02
C THR A 80 -4.50 -11.29 1.93
N TRP A 81 -3.59 -10.48 2.46
CA TRP A 81 -2.19 -10.84 2.67
C TRP A 81 -1.91 -11.05 4.15
N GLU A 82 -1.04 -11.99 4.46
CA GLU A 82 -0.57 -12.28 5.81
C GLU A 82 0.96 -12.33 5.82
N PHE A 83 1.57 -11.45 6.61
CA PHE A 83 3.01 -11.37 6.80
C PHE A 83 3.33 -11.66 8.26
N ASN A 84 4.19 -12.65 8.49
CA ASN A 84 4.51 -13.13 9.83
C ASN A 84 6.01 -12.99 10.08
N ASN A 85 6.38 -12.62 11.30
CA ASN A 85 7.77 -12.45 11.73
C ASN A 85 8.58 -11.50 10.83
N VAL A 86 7.99 -10.35 10.46
CA VAL A 86 8.69 -9.32 9.69
C VAL A 86 9.59 -8.53 10.66
N PRO A 87 10.91 -8.49 10.44
CA PRO A 87 11.84 -7.80 11.33
C PRO A 87 11.68 -6.28 11.25
N GLU A 88 12.14 -5.58 12.26
CA GLU A 88 12.25 -4.12 12.23
C GLU A 88 13.27 -3.64 11.20
N ILE A 89 13.10 -2.41 10.73
CA ILE A 89 14.14 -1.67 10.00
C ILE A 89 15.13 -1.13 11.01
N ILE A 90 16.40 -1.46 10.82
CA ILE A 90 17.50 -0.89 11.58
C ILE A 90 17.86 0.47 10.96
N SER A 91 17.72 1.54 11.74
CA SER A 91 18.07 2.89 11.27
C SER A 91 19.59 3.03 11.16
N GLU A 92 20.05 3.53 10.00
CA GLU A 92 21.47 3.78 9.75
C GLU A 92 21.69 5.24 9.34
N PRO A 93 22.85 5.85 9.69
CA PRO A 93 23.22 7.15 9.16
C PRO A 93 23.21 7.13 7.63
N SER A 94 22.51 8.08 7.01
CA SER A 94 22.41 8.20 5.56
C SER A 94 21.77 7.00 4.84
N MET A 95 20.92 6.23 5.54
CA MET A 95 20.12 5.18 4.90
C MET A 95 19.31 5.72 3.71
N SER A 96 19.14 4.88 2.69
CA SER A 96 18.30 5.22 1.53
C SER A 96 16.86 5.56 1.95
N PRO A 97 16.12 6.29 1.09
CA PRO A 97 14.71 6.57 1.32
C PRO A 97 13.92 5.29 1.62
N TYR A 98 12.96 5.41 2.53
CA TYR A 98 12.15 4.30 3.02
C TYR A 98 11.53 3.45 1.90
N ILE A 99 11.07 4.07 0.82
CA ILE A 99 10.44 3.39 -0.32
C ILE A 99 11.41 2.49 -1.12
N GLU A 100 12.72 2.74 -1.06
CA GLU A 100 13.73 1.94 -1.76
C GLU A 100 14.19 0.74 -0.93
N ILE A 101 14.07 0.85 0.39
CA ILE A 101 14.59 -0.15 1.34
C ILE A 101 13.53 -1.14 1.83
N THR A 102 12.26 -0.85 1.57
CA THR A 102 11.13 -1.53 2.20
C THR A 102 10.32 -2.29 1.15
N PRO A 103 9.96 -3.55 1.40
CA PRO A 103 8.98 -4.24 0.58
C PRO A 103 7.60 -3.58 0.72
N TYR A 104 6.83 -3.52 -0.37
CA TYR A 104 5.49 -2.92 -0.35
C TYR A 104 4.55 -3.53 -1.39
N ILE A 105 3.25 -3.31 -1.17
CA ILE A 105 2.18 -3.55 -2.14
C ILE A 105 1.79 -2.19 -2.73
N CYS A 106 1.90 -2.04 -4.04
CA CYS A 106 1.38 -0.92 -4.80
C CYS A 106 -0.02 -1.26 -5.30
N ILE A 107 -0.98 -0.37 -5.07
CA ILE A 107 -2.39 -0.57 -5.41
C ILE A 107 -2.87 0.68 -6.14
N SER A 108 -3.35 0.52 -7.37
CA SER A 108 -3.77 1.64 -8.20
C SER A 108 -5.03 1.29 -8.98
N SER A 109 -5.89 2.26 -9.23
CA SER A 109 -6.96 2.14 -10.24
C SER A 109 -6.57 2.76 -11.59
N LEU A 110 -5.39 3.40 -11.65
CA LEU A 110 -4.82 3.95 -12.88
C LEU A 110 -4.05 2.86 -13.62
N ASP A 111 -4.19 2.84 -14.93
CA ASP A 111 -3.57 1.83 -15.79
C ASP A 111 -2.17 2.23 -16.28
N ASP A 112 -1.93 3.54 -16.48
CA ASP A 112 -0.65 4.04 -16.96
C ASP A 112 -0.35 5.50 -16.58
N TRP A 113 0.85 5.95 -16.93
CA TRP A 113 1.30 7.33 -16.70
C TRP A 113 0.60 8.36 -17.60
N GLN A 114 0.03 7.96 -18.73
CA GLN A 114 -0.70 8.85 -19.62
C GLN A 114 -2.01 9.31 -18.96
N GLU A 115 -2.70 8.45 -18.21
CA GLU A 115 -3.86 8.83 -17.40
C GLU A 115 -3.52 9.90 -16.36
N VAL A 116 -2.41 9.70 -15.63
CA VAL A 116 -1.91 10.68 -14.65
C VAL A 116 -1.57 12.01 -15.32
N TYR A 117 -0.88 11.97 -16.46
CA TYR A 117 -0.51 13.16 -17.22
C TYR A 117 -1.74 13.93 -17.71
N ASN A 118 -2.75 13.23 -18.25
CA ASN A 118 -3.97 13.86 -18.75
C ASN A 118 -4.75 14.53 -17.61
N TRP A 119 -4.90 13.84 -16.48
CA TRP A 119 -5.56 14.40 -15.29
C TRP A 119 -4.82 15.64 -14.77
N TRP A 120 -3.53 15.52 -14.50
CA TRP A 120 -2.73 16.61 -13.95
C TRP A 120 -2.63 17.79 -14.91
N GLY A 121 -2.43 17.53 -16.19
CA GLY A 121 -2.37 18.55 -17.24
C GLY A 121 -3.61 19.44 -17.25
N ASN A 122 -4.81 18.84 -17.18
CA ASN A 122 -6.07 19.58 -17.13
C ASN A 122 -6.20 20.52 -15.92
N LEU A 123 -5.51 20.23 -14.80
CA LEU A 123 -5.52 21.08 -13.60
C LEU A 123 -4.56 22.28 -13.69
N VAL A 124 -3.59 22.22 -14.62
CA VAL A 124 -2.48 23.17 -14.69
C VAL A 124 -2.53 24.03 -15.95
N VAL A 125 -3.13 23.57 -17.05
CA VAL A 125 -3.23 24.34 -18.30
C VAL A 125 -3.78 25.77 -18.09
N ASP A 126 -4.80 25.93 -17.26
CA ASP A 126 -5.38 27.26 -16.96
C ASP A 126 -4.51 28.14 -16.04
N LYS A 127 -3.42 27.60 -15.48
CA LYS A 127 -2.52 28.30 -14.55
C LYS A 127 -1.19 28.72 -15.19
N VAL A 128 -0.91 28.24 -16.40
CA VAL A 128 0.33 28.55 -17.15
C VAL A 128 0.06 29.59 -18.26
N ASN A 129 -1.20 29.96 -18.48
CA ASN A 129 -1.62 31.01 -19.42
C ASN A 129 -1.85 32.35 -18.74
#